data_AF-A0A0J7KBX3-F1
#
_entry.id   AF-A0A0J7KBX3-F1
#
_cell.length_a   1.000
_cell.length_b   1.000
_cell.length_c   1.000
_cell.angle_alpha   90.00
_cell.angle_beta   90.00
_cell.angle_gamma   90.00
#
_symmetry.space_group_name_H-M   'P 1'
#
loop_
_entity.id
_entity.type
_entity.pdbx_description
1 polymer ?
#
loop_
_entity_poly.entity_id
_entity_poly.type
_entity_poly.pdbx_seq_one_letter_code
_entity_poly.pdbx_strand_id
1 'polypeptide(L)'
;MDRIYECLEENKDQCQFSLRELSNVVENPPSDGTIKKKLTEKYGEDIVITSLVGRTSIICFRNHQVLLDSWYQDKKHDEAAERLRIVRTADAIISEDISTKIYDTDNYPNPEKFLDTSEGDVPETLKIFLKEVILKHKPLGCCASYAEAGTFQLSAVLHPDMDMKSFSSICR
;
A
#
# COMPACT_ATOMS: atom_id res chain seq x y z
N MET A 1 -41.25 0.89 -10.54
CA MET A 1 -40.36 2.05 -10.33
C MET A 1 -40.09 2.26 -8.85
N ASP A 2 -41.07 2.09 -7.97
CA ASP A 2 -40.93 2.37 -6.53
C ASP A 2 -39.80 1.58 -5.86
N ARG A 3 -39.69 0.27 -6.16
CA ARG A 3 -38.57 -0.56 -5.65
C ARG A 3 -37.18 -0.08 -6.10
N ILE A 4 -37.08 0.50 -7.30
CA ILE A 4 -35.81 1.07 -7.81
C ILE A 4 -35.47 2.32 -7.00
N TYR A 5 -36.46 3.14 -6.67
CA TYR A 5 -36.26 4.30 -5.82
C TYR A 5 -35.90 3.91 -4.39
N GLU A 6 -36.58 2.92 -3.80
CA GLU A 6 -36.26 2.38 -2.48
C GLU A 6 -34.81 1.88 -2.43
N CYS A 7 -34.38 1.09 -3.42
CA CYS A 7 -33.00 0.61 -3.52
C CYS A 7 -31.96 1.74 -3.53
N LEU A 8 -32.25 2.84 -4.23
CA LEU A 8 -31.36 4.02 -4.28
C LEU A 8 -31.33 4.79 -2.96
N GLU A 9 -32.45 4.83 -2.23
CA GLU A 9 -32.53 5.52 -0.93
C GLU A 9 -31.98 4.67 0.23
N GLU A 10 -32.03 3.34 0.12
CA GLU A 10 -31.46 2.40 1.11
C GLU A 10 -29.93 2.32 1.02
N ASN A 11 -29.38 2.43 -0.20
CA ASN A 11 -27.94 2.35 -0.47
C ASN A 11 -27.34 3.74 -0.73
N LYS A 12 -27.68 4.74 0.09
CA LYS A 12 -27.17 6.13 -0.05
C LYS A 12 -25.65 6.25 0.08
N ASP A 13 -25.03 5.28 0.74
CA ASP A 13 -23.59 5.11 0.84
C ASP A 13 -22.95 4.75 -0.51
N GLN A 14 -23.67 4.07 -1.39
CA GLN A 14 -23.22 3.74 -2.73
C GLN A 14 -23.55 4.89 -3.69
N CYS A 15 -22.54 5.67 -4.08
CA CYS A 15 -22.73 6.81 -4.98
C CYS A 15 -22.99 6.43 -6.45
N GLN A 16 -22.81 5.15 -6.81
CA GLN A 16 -22.84 4.69 -8.20
C GLN A 16 -23.61 3.36 -8.31
N PHE A 17 -24.44 3.27 -9.34
CA PHE A 17 -25.23 2.08 -9.65
C PHE A 17 -25.15 1.79 -11.14
N SER A 18 -25.01 0.51 -11.50
CA SER A 18 -25.19 0.11 -12.89
C SER A 18 -26.68 -0.01 -13.22
N LEU A 19 -27.05 0.28 -14.47
CA LEU A 19 -28.43 0.06 -14.91
C LEU A 19 -28.87 -1.40 -14.74
N ARG A 20 -27.92 -2.33 -14.84
CA ARG A 20 -28.19 -3.76 -14.66
C ARG A 20 -28.57 -4.08 -13.22
N GLU A 21 -27.91 -3.49 -12.23
CA GLU A 21 -28.29 -3.62 -10.82
C GLU A 21 -29.72 -3.14 -10.61
N LEU A 22 -30.05 -1.95 -11.10
CA LEU A 22 -31.41 -1.39 -10.95
C LEU A 22 -32.48 -2.21 -11.66
N SER A 23 -32.17 -2.78 -12.82
CA SER A 23 -33.09 -3.68 -13.53
C SER A 23 -33.29 -5.01 -12.81
N ASN A 24 -32.29 -5.50 -12.06
CA ASN A 24 -32.40 -6.76 -11.31
C ASN A 24 -33.23 -6.63 -10.02
N VAL A 25 -33.49 -5.41 -9.53
CA VAL A 25 -34.31 -5.17 -8.32
C VAL A 25 -35.79 -5.50 -8.54
N VAL A 26 -36.23 -5.55 -9.80
CA VAL A 26 -37.63 -5.78 -10.17
C VAL A 26 -37.72 -7.02 -11.03
N GLU A 27 -38.66 -7.93 -10.74
CA GLU A 27 -38.87 -9.16 -11.55
C GLU A 27 -39.23 -8.85 -13.02
N ASN A 28 -39.93 -7.74 -13.26
CA ASN A 28 -40.26 -7.24 -14.59
C ASN A 28 -39.75 -5.80 -14.74
N PRO A 29 -38.46 -5.61 -15.08
CA PRO A 29 -37.91 -4.27 -15.18
C PRO A 29 -38.47 -3.53 -16.40
N PRO A 30 -38.74 -2.23 -16.26
CA PRO A 30 -39.04 -1.40 -17.42
C PRO A 30 -37.78 -1.26 -18.30
N SER A 31 -37.97 -0.85 -19.55
CA SER A 31 -36.85 -0.62 -20.47
C SER A 31 -35.83 0.36 -19.89
N ASP A 32 -34.55 0.14 -20.16
CA ASP A 32 -33.45 1.04 -19.79
C ASP A 32 -33.75 2.51 -20.10
N GLY A 33 -34.38 2.80 -21.25
CA GLY A 33 -34.77 4.15 -21.62
C GLY A 33 -35.82 4.75 -20.67
N THR A 34 -36.77 3.93 -20.20
CA THR A 34 -37.78 4.34 -19.22
C THR A 34 -37.15 4.57 -17.86
N ILE A 35 -36.22 3.72 -17.42
CA ILE A 35 -35.49 3.90 -16.16
C ILE A 35 -34.71 5.21 -16.20
N LYS A 36 -33.90 5.44 -17.25
CA LYS A 36 -33.15 6.69 -17.42
C LYS A 36 -34.08 7.91 -17.36
N LYS A 37 -35.15 7.90 -18.15
CA LYS A 37 -36.12 9.01 -18.18
C LYS A 37 -36.72 9.27 -16.81
N LYS A 38 -37.16 8.23 -16.10
CA LYS A 38 -37.79 8.34 -14.78
C LYS A 38 -36.83 8.75 -13.67
N LEU A 39 -35.55 8.38 -13.78
CA LEU A 39 -34.51 8.84 -12.87
C LEU A 39 -34.21 10.32 -13.11
N THR A 40 -34.08 10.74 -14.37
CA THR A 40 -33.91 12.16 -14.74
C THR A 40 -35.12 13.00 -14.34
N GLU A 41 -36.36 12.50 -14.49
CA GLU A 41 -37.58 13.19 -14.05
C GLU A 41 -37.61 13.42 -12.53
N LYS A 42 -37.13 12.46 -11.73
CA LYS A 42 -37.20 12.53 -10.26
C LYS A 42 -36.03 13.27 -9.63
N TYR A 43 -34.81 12.99 -10.08
CA TYR A 43 -33.57 13.50 -9.47
C TYR A 43 -32.91 14.62 -10.28
N GLY A 44 -33.34 14.84 -11.53
CA GLY A 44 -32.87 15.97 -12.35
C GLY A 44 -31.35 16.07 -12.43
N GLU A 45 -30.83 17.19 -11.93
CA GLU A 45 -29.41 17.52 -11.91
C GLU A 45 -28.62 16.80 -10.81
N ASP A 46 -29.28 16.13 -9.86
CA ASP A 46 -28.59 15.43 -8.77
C ASP A 46 -27.94 14.11 -9.23
N ILE A 47 -28.22 13.68 -10.47
CA ILE A 47 -27.66 12.47 -11.06
C ILE A 47 -26.92 12.75 -12.37
N VAL A 48 -25.92 11.92 -12.65
CA VAL A 48 -25.18 11.87 -13.91
C VAL A 48 -25.30 10.46 -14.46
N ILE A 49 -25.80 10.33 -15.69
CA ILE A 49 -25.92 9.05 -16.37
C ILE A 49 -24.84 8.97 -17.45
N THR A 50 -23.86 8.11 -17.24
CA THR A 50 -22.77 7.88 -18.20
C THR A 50 -23.04 6.60 -18.98
N SER A 51 -23.12 6.70 -20.30
CA SER A 51 -23.31 5.55 -21.19
C SER A 51 -22.10 5.44 -22.11
N LEU A 52 -21.35 4.34 -22.02
CA LEU A 52 -20.28 4.02 -22.98
C LEU A 52 -20.77 2.94 -23.94
N VAL A 53 -20.45 3.09 -25.22
CA VAL A 53 -20.82 2.11 -26.26
C VAL A 53 -20.27 0.73 -25.89
N GLY A 54 -21.15 -0.28 -25.84
CA GLY A 54 -20.80 -1.66 -25.49
C GLY A 54 -20.68 -1.95 -23.99
N ARG A 55 -20.96 -0.99 -23.10
CA ARG A 55 -21.00 -1.21 -21.63
C ARG A 55 -22.36 -0.83 -21.05
N THR A 56 -22.67 -1.41 -19.89
CA THR A 56 -23.85 -1.02 -19.10
C THR A 56 -23.73 0.44 -18.67
N SER A 57 -24.81 1.21 -18.79
CA SER A 57 -24.78 2.60 -18.34
C SER A 57 -24.68 2.67 -16.83
N ILE A 58 -23.93 3.65 -16.33
CA ILE A 58 -23.70 3.90 -14.91
C ILE A 58 -24.46 5.17 -14.53
N ILE A 59 -25.14 5.13 -13.39
CA ILE A 59 -25.83 6.25 -12.78
C ILE A 59 -25.06 6.64 -11.52
N CYS A 60 -24.62 7.89 -11.44
CA CYS A 60 -23.88 8.42 -10.31
C CYS A 60 -24.63 9.61 -9.71
N PHE A 61 -24.77 9.66 -8.38
CA PHE A 61 -25.23 10.88 -7.73
C PHE A 61 -24.12 11.94 -7.72
N ARG A 62 -24.46 13.20 -7.96
CA ARG A 62 -23.52 14.34 -7.94
C ARG A 62 -23.05 14.71 -6.55
N ASN A 63 -23.71 14.22 -5.51
CA ASN A 63 -23.29 14.51 -4.14
C ASN A 63 -22.05 13.65 -3.79
N HIS A 64 -20.89 14.09 -4.27
CA HIS A 64 -19.59 13.45 -4.15
C HIS A 64 -19.04 13.37 -2.71
N GLN A 65 -19.79 13.86 -1.72
CA GLN A 65 -19.35 13.91 -0.33
C GLN A 65 -19.01 12.52 0.19
N VAL A 66 -19.76 11.46 -0.09
CA VAL A 66 -19.45 10.12 0.46
C VAL A 66 -18.13 9.53 -0.07
N LEU A 67 -17.80 9.76 -1.36
CA LEU A 67 -16.51 9.33 -1.94
C LEU A 67 -15.34 10.18 -1.42
N LEU A 68 -15.58 11.47 -1.18
CA LEU A 68 -14.58 12.35 -0.58
C LEU A 68 -14.42 12.07 0.92
N ASP A 69 -15.50 11.78 1.62
CA ASP A 69 -15.54 11.57 3.06
C ASP A 69 -14.83 10.27 3.43
N SER A 70 -15.02 9.18 2.69
CA SER A 70 -14.20 7.96 2.90
C SER A 70 -12.71 8.25 2.71
N TRP A 71 -12.34 8.94 1.63
CA TRP A 71 -10.95 9.33 1.37
C TRP A 71 -10.37 10.33 2.39
N TYR A 72 -11.19 11.25 2.92
CA TYR A 72 -10.76 12.28 3.89
C TYR A 72 -10.86 11.82 5.35
N GLN A 73 -11.78 10.91 5.70
CA GLN A 73 -11.89 10.34 7.04
C GLN A 73 -10.73 9.40 7.34
N ASP A 74 -10.26 8.64 6.35
CA ASP A 74 -9.03 7.85 6.49
C ASP A 74 -7.78 8.73 6.67
N LYS A 75 -7.85 9.99 6.21
CA LYS A 75 -6.69 10.90 6.18
C LYS A 75 -6.66 11.92 7.32
N LYS A 76 -7.73 12.07 8.10
CA LYS A 76 -7.86 13.13 9.11
C LYS A 76 -8.15 12.57 10.50
N HIS A 77 -7.09 12.33 11.28
CA HIS A 77 -7.08 12.89 12.65
C HIS A 77 -5.72 12.87 13.36
N ASP A 78 -4.77 12.06 12.91
CA ASP A 78 -3.51 11.87 13.63
C ASP A 78 -2.30 11.78 12.69
N GLU A 79 -1.48 12.84 12.69
CA GLU A 79 -0.23 12.90 11.93
C GLU A 79 0.72 11.77 12.33
N ALA A 80 0.72 11.35 13.60
CA ALA A 80 1.55 10.25 14.07
C ALA A 80 1.08 8.91 13.48
N ALA A 81 -0.23 8.67 13.45
CA ALA A 81 -0.81 7.49 12.81
C ALA A 81 -0.51 7.44 11.31
N GLU A 82 -0.60 8.57 10.61
CA GLU A 82 -0.30 8.62 9.17
C GLU A 82 1.18 8.36 8.88
N ARG A 83 2.09 8.93 9.69
CA ARG A 83 3.53 8.62 9.60
C ARG A 83 3.78 7.13 9.83
N LEU A 84 3.11 6.51 10.79
CA LEU A 84 3.24 5.08 11.06
C LEU A 84 2.69 4.23 9.92
N ARG A 85 1.58 4.64 9.30
CA ARG A 85 1.01 3.97 8.12
C ARG A 85 2.00 3.97 6.97
N ILE A 86 2.63 5.12 6.67
CA ILE A 86 3.65 5.23 5.62
C ILE A 86 4.83 4.31 5.91
N VAL A 87 5.32 4.26 7.15
CA VAL A 87 6.42 3.38 7.55
C VAL A 87 6.04 1.91 7.35
N ARG A 88 4.82 1.49 7.74
CA ARG A 88 4.33 0.11 7.51
C ARG A 88 4.22 -0.23 6.03
N THR A 89 3.77 0.71 5.20
CA THR A 89 3.73 0.51 3.75
C THR A 89 5.13 0.36 3.17
N ALA A 90 6.09 1.18 3.60
CA ALA A 90 7.48 1.07 3.16
C ALA A 90 8.11 -0.27 3.60
N ASP A 91 7.84 -0.70 4.84
CA ASP A 91 8.28 -2.00 5.38
C ASP A 91 7.74 -3.18 4.54
N ALA A 92 6.45 -3.15 4.18
CA ALA A 92 5.85 -4.18 3.34
C ALA A 92 6.53 -4.27 1.96
N ILE A 93 6.77 -3.14 1.31
CA ILE A 93 7.44 -3.08 -0.01
C ILE A 93 8.87 -3.63 0.08
N ILE A 94 9.65 -3.16 1.05
CA ILE A 94 11.05 -3.59 1.21
C ILE A 94 11.11 -5.10 1.51
N SER A 95 10.22 -5.58 2.38
CA SER A 95 10.15 -7.01 2.72
C SER A 95 9.76 -7.87 1.52
N GLU A 96 8.81 -7.41 0.73
CA GLU A 96 8.40 -8.09 -0.51
C GLU A 96 9.56 -8.16 -1.50
N ASP A 97 10.25 -7.05 -1.75
CA ASP A 97 11.40 -6.99 -2.66
C ASP A 97 12.57 -7.88 -2.22
N ILE A 98 12.80 -8.00 -0.91
CA ILE A 98 13.80 -8.93 -0.36
C ILE A 98 13.36 -10.39 -0.62
N SER A 99 12.11 -10.71 -0.31
CA SER A 99 11.60 -12.09 -0.40
C SER A 99 11.45 -12.59 -1.84
N THR A 100 11.22 -11.67 -2.78
CA THR A 100 11.02 -11.98 -4.21
C THR A 100 12.32 -11.95 -5.01
N LYS A 101 13.43 -11.50 -4.41
CA LYS A 101 14.73 -11.48 -5.06
C LYS A 101 15.19 -12.92 -5.34
N ILE A 102 15.45 -13.19 -6.61
CA ILE A 102 15.97 -14.49 -7.06
C ILE A 102 17.49 -14.46 -6.94
N TYR A 103 18.04 -15.43 -6.21
CA TYR A 103 19.47 -15.63 -6.04
C TYR A 103 19.93 -16.83 -6.88
N ASP A 104 21.13 -16.73 -7.46
CA ASP A 104 21.79 -17.90 -8.06
C ASP A 104 22.20 -18.86 -6.93
N THR A 105 21.65 -20.06 -6.94
CA THR A 105 21.96 -21.14 -6.00
C THR A 105 22.81 -22.24 -6.62
N ASP A 106 23.02 -22.18 -7.93
CA ASP A 106 23.73 -23.21 -8.68
C ASP A 106 25.25 -22.97 -8.65
N ASN A 107 25.66 -21.71 -8.56
CA ASN A 107 27.07 -21.33 -8.52
C ASN A 107 27.43 -20.59 -7.24
N TYR A 108 28.37 -21.17 -6.48
CA TYR A 108 28.98 -20.46 -5.37
C TYR A 108 30.04 -19.47 -5.91
N PRO A 109 30.03 -18.18 -5.53
CA PRO A 109 31.02 -17.24 -5.99
C PRO A 109 32.42 -17.61 -5.50
N ASN A 110 33.46 -17.21 -6.24
CA ASN A 110 34.83 -17.33 -5.75
C ASN A 110 34.96 -16.55 -4.42
N PRO A 111 35.46 -17.16 -3.32
CA PRO A 111 35.61 -16.49 -2.03
C PRO A 111 36.38 -15.17 -2.08
N GLU A 112 37.38 -15.07 -2.97
CA GLU A 112 38.18 -13.85 -3.14
C GLU A 112 37.40 -12.70 -3.81
N LYS A 113 36.31 -13.01 -4.51
CA LYS A 113 35.47 -12.06 -5.26
C LYS A 113 34.03 -12.02 -4.79
N PHE A 114 33.72 -12.65 -3.66
CA PHE A 114 32.36 -12.84 -3.16
C PHE A 114 31.63 -11.51 -2.94
N LEU A 115 32.35 -10.50 -2.43
CA LEU A 115 31.78 -9.18 -2.15
C LEU A 115 31.66 -8.30 -3.40
N ASP A 116 32.42 -8.57 -4.46
CA ASP A 116 32.46 -7.75 -5.67
C ASP A 116 31.16 -7.82 -6.46
N THR A 117 30.44 -8.95 -6.38
CA THR A 117 29.17 -9.17 -7.09
C THR A 117 27.94 -8.88 -6.22
N SER A 118 28.12 -8.64 -4.92
CA SER A 118 27.02 -8.57 -3.94
C SER A 118 26.10 -7.36 -4.11
N GLU A 119 26.53 -6.30 -4.81
CA GLU A 119 25.68 -5.13 -5.05
C GLU A 119 24.45 -5.46 -5.91
N GLY A 120 24.54 -6.44 -6.81
CA GLY A 120 23.41 -6.85 -7.67
C GLY A 120 22.34 -7.63 -6.91
N ASP A 121 22.70 -8.22 -5.77
CA ASP A 121 21.87 -9.12 -4.98
C ASP A 121 20.99 -8.38 -3.96
N VAL A 122 21.33 -7.14 -3.66
CA VAL A 122 20.56 -6.29 -2.74
C VAL A 122 19.46 -5.55 -3.51
N PRO A 123 18.18 -5.65 -3.10
CA PRO A 123 17.10 -4.89 -3.71
C PRO A 123 17.32 -3.38 -3.64
N GLU A 124 16.95 -2.68 -4.71
CA GLU A 124 17.18 -1.22 -4.82
C GLU A 124 16.42 -0.43 -3.74
N THR A 125 15.21 -0.86 -3.40
CA THR A 125 14.39 -0.27 -2.33
C THR A 125 15.09 -0.33 -0.98
N LEU A 126 15.73 -1.45 -0.66
CA LEU A 126 16.54 -1.60 0.54
C LEU A 126 17.78 -0.70 0.50
N LYS A 127 18.47 -0.58 -0.64
CA LYS A 127 19.64 0.33 -0.76
C LYS A 127 19.24 1.78 -0.50
N ILE A 128 18.15 2.24 -1.09
CA ILE A 128 17.63 3.60 -0.90
C ILE A 128 17.27 3.82 0.57
N PHE A 129 16.56 2.87 1.19
CA PHE A 129 16.19 2.94 2.60
C PHE A 129 17.42 3.06 3.51
N LEU A 130 18.41 2.17 3.35
CA LEU A 130 19.63 2.19 4.16
C LEU A 130 20.41 3.49 3.94
N LYS A 131 20.49 4.00 2.71
CA LYS A 131 21.13 5.28 2.42
C LYS A 131 20.46 6.43 3.18
N GLU A 132 19.13 6.49 3.16
CA GLU A 132 18.38 7.57 3.82
C GLU A 132 18.38 7.47 5.35
N VAL A 133 18.40 6.26 5.92
CA VAL A 133 18.36 6.07 7.38
C VAL A 133 19.76 6.12 8.01
N ILE A 134 20.73 5.42 7.41
CA ILE A 134 22.06 5.20 7.98
C ILE A 134 23.05 6.23 7.46
N LEU A 135 23.09 6.47 6.15
CA LEU A 135 24.16 7.27 5.53
C LEU A 135 23.88 8.77 5.59
N LYS A 136 22.61 9.18 5.70
CA LYS A 136 22.20 10.58 5.81
C LYS A 136 22.78 11.31 7.02
N HIS A 137 22.99 10.58 8.12
CA HIS A 137 23.46 11.15 9.40
C HIS A 137 24.89 10.75 9.76
N LYS A 138 25.64 10.12 8.86
CA LYS A 138 27.00 9.66 9.14
C LYS A 138 27.98 10.85 9.06
N PRO A 139 28.57 11.33 10.18
CA PRO A 139 29.81 12.09 10.06
C PRO A 139 30.88 11.09 9.59
N LEU A 140 31.64 11.45 8.55
CA LEU A 140 32.70 10.60 8.02
C LEU A 140 33.58 10.07 9.17
N GLY A 141 33.57 8.75 9.39
CA GLY A 141 34.61 8.08 10.18
C GLY A 141 34.28 7.58 11.60
N CYS A 142 33.04 7.31 11.98
CA CYS A 142 32.79 6.64 13.27
C CYS A 142 31.86 5.42 13.16
N CYS A 143 32.44 4.22 13.21
CA CYS A 143 31.71 2.96 13.35
C CYS A 143 31.24 2.70 14.80
N ALA A 144 31.64 3.55 15.76
CA ALA A 144 31.35 3.37 17.19
C ALA A 144 29.89 3.62 17.57
N SER A 145 29.14 4.41 16.78
CA SER A 145 27.75 4.79 17.13
C SER A 145 26.76 3.61 17.10
N TYR A 146 27.08 2.52 16.41
CA TYR A 146 26.23 1.32 16.35
C TYR A 146 26.41 0.38 17.54
N ALA A 147 27.50 0.52 18.31
CA ALA A 147 27.73 -0.28 19.52
C ALA A 147 26.88 0.22 20.71
N GLU A 148 26.60 1.52 20.77
CA GLU A 148 25.87 2.14 21.89
C GLU A 148 24.35 2.19 21.66
N ALA A 149 23.89 2.36 20.42
CA ALA A 149 22.45 2.43 20.10
C ALA A 149 21.77 1.05 19.94
N GLY A 150 22.56 -0.03 19.95
CA GLY A 150 22.14 -1.39 19.63
C GLY A 150 22.47 -2.41 20.70
N THR A 151 22.13 -2.16 21.96
CA THR A 151 21.93 -3.25 22.93
C THR A 151 20.62 -3.99 22.60
N PHE A 152 20.53 -4.54 21.39
CA PHE A 152 19.65 -5.67 21.14
C PHE A 152 20.33 -6.87 21.77
N GLN A 153 19.69 -7.45 22.79
CA GLN A 153 20.11 -8.69 23.43
C GLN A 153 20.11 -9.83 22.40
N LEU A 154 21.19 -9.96 21.63
CA LEU A 154 21.53 -11.14 20.83
C LEU A 154 22.30 -12.17 21.67
N SER A 155 22.08 -12.23 22.99
CA SER A 155 22.76 -13.18 23.88
C SER A 155 22.07 -14.55 23.97
N ALA A 156 21.26 -14.94 22.98
CA ALA A 156 20.49 -16.20 23.06
C ALA A 156 20.91 -17.31 22.07
N VAL A 157 21.84 -17.10 21.13
CA VAL A 157 22.07 -18.12 20.07
C VAL A 157 23.53 -18.49 19.78
N LEU A 158 24.55 -17.84 20.37
CA LEU A 158 25.94 -18.26 20.15
C LEU A 158 26.60 -18.70 21.45
N HIS A 159 27.23 -19.87 21.39
CA HIS A 159 27.84 -20.64 22.47
C HIS A 159 28.77 -19.82 23.41
N PRO A 160 28.94 -20.26 24.68
CA PRO A 160 29.44 -19.42 25.76
C PRO A 160 30.97 -19.48 25.95
N ASP A 161 31.79 -19.42 24.89
CA ASP A 161 33.25 -19.59 25.06
C ASP A 161 34.12 -18.84 24.05
N MET A 162 33.94 -17.52 23.86
CA MET A 162 35.03 -16.70 23.33
C MET A 162 35.20 -15.39 24.08
N ASP A 163 36.37 -15.30 24.73
CA ASP A 163 36.80 -14.26 25.64
C ASP A 163 37.10 -12.95 24.91
N MET A 164 36.58 -11.84 25.43
CA MET A 164 36.47 -10.53 24.77
C MET A 164 37.80 -9.72 24.75
N LYS A 165 38.95 -10.40 24.71
CA LYS A 165 40.28 -9.78 24.80
C LYS A 165 41.12 -9.84 23.53
N SER A 166 40.68 -10.52 22.47
CA SER A 166 41.52 -10.67 21.26
C SER A 166 41.34 -9.58 20.19
N PHE A 167 40.36 -8.67 20.34
CA PHE A 167 40.08 -7.68 19.29
C PHE A 167 40.98 -6.43 19.33
N SER A 168 41.75 -6.19 20.40
CA SER A 168 42.60 -5.01 20.50
C SER A 168 43.92 -5.08 19.71
N SER A 169 44.22 -6.19 19.03
CA SER A 169 45.53 -6.40 18.39
C SER A 169 45.53 -6.32 16.86
N ILE A 170 44.40 -6.06 16.21
CA ILE A 170 44.31 -6.08 14.72
C ILE A 170 44.21 -4.66 14.11
N CYS A 171 44.35 -3.61 14.91
CA CYS A 171 44.51 -2.24 14.39
C CYS A 171 45.82 -1.63 14.87
N ARG A 172 46.92 -1.98 14.18
CA ARG A 172 48.11 -1.14 14.08
C ARG A 172 48.79 -1.35 12.74
#